data_AF-Q5SIZ7-F1
#
_entry.id   AF-Q5SIZ7-F1
#
_cell.length_a   1.000
_cell.length_b   1.000
_cell.length_c   1.000
_cell.angle_alpha   90.00
_cell.angle_beta   90.00
_cell.angle_gamma   90.00
#
_symmetry.space_group_name_H-M   'P 1'
#
loop_
_entity.id
_entity.type
_entity.pdbx_description
1 polymer ?
#
loop_
_entity_poly.entity_id
_entity_poly.type
_entity_poly.pdbx_seq_one_letter_code
_entity_poly.pdbx_strand_id
1 'polypeptide(L)'
;MAPWVRHGLSLLELLVVLAVLGILGSLAYTNYSTAYRLRAAGAELKTFLLAARTEAIRRGTGVAVVPEGRGLLSCVDENRNRACDAREAVLRRFDPGGYGAALDLRSGFSPGLRFNALGRPNTGARLALRLGGRTLTLCVAMGGRVREVSGDGCP
;
A
#
# COMPACT_ATOMS: atom_id res chain seq x y z
N MET A 1 -34.05 -1.53 49.03
CA MET A 1 -33.83 -0.99 47.68
C MET A 1 -33.25 0.41 47.85
N ALA A 2 -31.94 0.57 47.67
CA ALA A 2 -31.27 1.86 47.87
C ALA A 2 -31.57 2.80 46.68
N PRO A 3 -32.06 4.02 46.93
CA PRO A 3 -32.34 4.97 45.86
C PRO A 3 -31.02 5.54 45.33
N TRP A 4 -30.77 5.33 44.04
CA TRP A 4 -29.66 5.97 43.34
C TRP A 4 -29.97 7.47 43.22
N VAL A 5 -29.29 8.29 44.01
CA VAL A 5 -29.36 9.75 43.92
C VAL A 5 -28.83 10.14 42.53
N ARG A 6 -29.68 10.78 41.72
CA ARG A 6 -29.26 11.35 40.43
C ARG A 6 -28.37 12.56 40.72
N HIS A 7 -27.06 12.38 40.65
CA HIS A 7 -26.10 13.47 40.72
C HIS A 7 -26.09 14.16 39.34
N GLY A 8 -26.48 15.43 39.29
CA GLY A 8 -26.31 16.25 38.09
C GLY A 8 -24.84 16.65 37.91
N LEU A 9 -24.40 16.79 36.65
CA LEU A 9 -23.06 17.29 36.33
C LEU A 9 -22.84 18.67 36.95
N SER A 10 -21.74 18.85 37.69
CA SER A 10 -21.38 20.18 38.17
C SER A 10 -20.79 21.04 37.05
N LEU A 11 -20.89 22.37 37.19
CA LEU A 11 -20.31 23.31 36.22
C LEU A 11 -18.79 23.12 36.09
N LEU A 12 -18.12 22.79 37.20
CA LEU A 12 -16.70 22.48 37.22
C LEU A 12 -16.40 21.19 36.44
N GLU A 13 -17.22 20.16 36.61
CA GLU A 13 -17.06 18.88 35.93
C GLU A 13 -17.25 19.03 34.41
N LEU A 14 -18.22 19.84 33.97
CA LEU A 14 -18.39 20.20 32.56
C LEU A 14 -17.13 20.92 32.02
N LEU A 15 -16.58 21.88 32.76
CA LEU A 15 -15.37 22.60 32.36
C LEU A 15 -14.16 21.67 32.24
N VAL A 16 -14.00 20.72 33.17
CA VAL A 16 -12.93 19.72 33.10
C VAL A 16 -13.11 18.81 31.89
N VAL A 17 -14.32 18.33 31.61
CA VAL A 17 -14.61 17.50 30.43
C VAL A 17 -14.31 18.27 29.14
N LEU A 18 -14.74 19.53 29.04
CA LEU A 18 -14.46 20.38 27.87
C LEU A 18 -12.96 20.68 27.72
N ALA A 19 -12.23 20.89 28.82
CA ALA A 19 -10.78 21.08 28.79
C ALA A 19 -10.06 19.83 28.26
N VAL A 20 -10.44 18.64 28.75
CA VAL A 20 -9.88 17.36 28.26
C VAL A 20 -10.22 17.14 26.78
N LEU A 21 -11.47 17.38 26.37
CA LEU A 21 -11.88 17.28 24.96
C LEU A 21 -11.12 18.28 24.07
N GLY A 22 -10.88 19.51 24.54
CA GLY A 22 -10.09 20.50 23.82
C GLY A 22 -8.64 20.07 23.61
N ILE A 23 -8.00 19.53 24.66
CA ILE A 23 -6.64 18.99 24.57
C ILE A 23 -6.59 17.82 23.58
N LEU A 24 -7.49 16.84 23.71
CA LEU A 24 -7.54 15.68 22.81
C LEU A 24 -7.85 16.08 21.36
N GLY A 25 -8.77 17.04 21.16
CA GLY A 25 -9.12 17.57 19.84
C GLY A 25 -7.94 18.24 19.15
N SER A 26 -7.11 18.97 19.90
CA SER A 26 -5.91 19.63 19.36
C SER A 26 -4.88 18.61 18.83
N LEU A 27 -4.69 17.49 19.52
CA LEU A 27 -3.73 16.45 19.14
C LEU A 27 -4.21 15.67 17.90
N ALA A 28 -5.51 15.38 17.83
CA ALA A 28 -6.12 14.61 16.73
C ALA A 28 -5.96 15.29 15.35
N TYR A 29 -5.89 16.63 15.32
CA TYR A 29 -5.79 17.38 14.08
C TYR A 29 -4.44 17.21 13.37
N THR A 30 -3.37 16.88 14.11
CA THR A 30 -2.01 16.89 13.55
C THR A 30 -1.63 15.53 12.95
N ASN A 31 -1.66 15.44 11.62
CA ASN A 31 -0.84 14.54 10.77
C ASN A 31 -1.04 13.00 10.87
N TYR A 32 -1.90 12.50 11.77
CA TYR A 32 -2.16 11.06 11.87
C TYR A 32 -2.76 10.46 10.59
N SER A 33 -3.68 11.18 9.94
CA SER A 33 -4.36 10.70 8.73
C SER A 33 -3.40 10.40 7.58
N THR A 34 -2.40 11.26 7.33
CA THR A 34 -1.40 11.09 6.27
C THR A 34 -0.54 9.84 6.50
N ALA A 35 -0.03 9.65 7.72
CA ALA A 35 0.82 8.51 8.03
C ALA A 35 0.06 7.18 7.94
N TYR A 36 -1.19 7.14 8.43
CA TYR A 36 -2.04 5.96 8.31
C TYR A 36 -2.41 5.65 6.85
N ARG A 37 -2.79 6.66 6.06
CA ARG A 37 -3.11 6.48 4.63
C ARG A 37 -1.91 5.96 3.84
N LEU A 38 -0.72 6.52 4.08
CA LEU A 38 0.51 6.05 3.42
C LEU A 38 0.85 4.61 3.79
N ARG A 39 0.69 4.23 5.06
CA ARG A 39 0.88 2.84 5.51
C ARG A 39 -0.16 1.90 4.90
N ALA A 40 -1.41 2.32 4.81
CA ALA A 40 -2.48 1.54 4.18
C ALA A 40 -2.19 1.32 2.68
N ALA A 41 -1.80 2.38 1.96
CA ALA A 41 -1.38 2.29 0.57
C ALA A 41 -0.17 1.36 0.38
N GLY A 42 0.83 1.46 1.26
CA GLY A 42 2.01 0.58 1.25
C GLY A 42 1.68 -0.88 1.54
N ALA A 43 0.78 -1.13 2.49
CA ALA A 43 0.28 -2.46 2.78
C ALA A 43 -0.47 -3.03 1.56
N GLU A 44 -1.38 -2.27 0.94
CA GLU A 44 -2.09 -2.74 -0.24
C GLU A 44 -1.13 -3.01 -1.41
N LEU A 45 -0.19 -2.10 -1.69
CA LEU A 45 0.82 -2.31 -2.74
C LEU A 45 1.64 -3.59 -2.50
N LYS A 46 2.03 -3.84 -1.24
CA LYS A 46 2.70 -5.09 -0.87
C LYS A 46 1.80 -6.31 -1.11
N THR A 47 0.53 -6.25 -0.72
CA THR A 47 -0.42 -7.34 -0.99
C THR A 47 -0.65 -7.56 -2.49
N PHE A 48 -0.66 -6.50 -3.29
CA PHE A 48 -0.79 -6.56 -4.73
C PHE A 48 0.39 -7.30 -5.38
N LEU A 49 1.63 -6.95 -5.00
CA LEU A 49 2.84 -7.62 -5.50
C LEU A 49 2.92 -9.09 -5.06
N LEU A 50 2.56 -9.37 -3.80
CA LEU A 50 2.51 -10.74 -3.30
C LEU A 50 1.41 -11.55 -4.01
N ALA A 51 0.25 -10.95 -4.28
CA ALA A 51 -0.83 -11.59 -5.03
C ALA A 51 -0.40 -11.94 -6.45
N ALA A 52 0.29 -11.02 -7.16
CA ALA A 52 0.85 -11.30 -8.48
C ALA A 52 1.82 -12.48 -8.45
N ARG A 53 2.70 -12.54 -7.43
CA ARG A 53 3.63 -13.66 -7.23
C ARG A 53 2.89 -14.97 -6.95
N THR A 54 1.88 -14.96 -6.08
CA THR A 54 1.14 -16.18 -5.74
C THR A 54 0.27 -16.67 -6.89
N GLU A 55 -0.29 -15.76 -7.70
CA GLU A 55 -1.02 -16.13 -8.91
C GLU A 55 -0.10 -16.75 -9.96
N ALA A 56 1.14 -16.26 -10.11
CA ALA A 56 2.14 -16.88 -10.99
C ALA A 56 2.46 -18.32 -10.57
N ILE A 57 2.66 -18.53 -9.26
CA ILE A 57 2.91 -19.87 -8.70
C ILE A 57 1.68 -20.77 -8.87
N ARG A 58 0.50 -20.29 -8.47
CA ARG A 58 -0.76 -21.05 -8.48
C ARG A 58 -1.13 -21.52 -9.90
N ARG A 59 -0.89 -20.68 -10.90
CA ARG A 59 -1.24 -20.98 -12.30
C ARG A 59 -0.11 -21.68 -13.06
N GLY A 60 1.10 -21.75 -12.49
CA GLY A 60 2.27 -22.28 -13.18
C GLY A 60 2.69 -21.45 -14.40
N THR A 61 2.29 -20.18 -14.49
CA THR A 61 2.56 -19.31 -15.63
C THR A 61 3.10 -17.94 -15.18
N GLY A 62 3.48 -17.10 -16.15
CA GLY A 62 3.94 -15.75 -15.86
C GLY A 62 2.84 -14.81 -15.44
N VAL A 63 3.16 -13.90 -14.51
CA VAL A 63 2.32 -12.75 -14.21
C VAL A 63 3.14 -11.48 -14.38
N ALA A 64 2.74 -10.62 -15.30
CA ALA A 64 3.33 -9.30 -15.48
C ALA A 64 2.70 -8.29 -14.49
N VAL A 65 3.50 -7.31 -14.08
CA VAL A 65 3.09 -6.16 -13.29
C VAL A 65 3.52 -4.91 -14.06
N VAL A 66 2.54 -4.15 -14.54
CA VAL A 66 2.76 -3.02 -15.45
C VAL A 66 2.14 -1.74 -14.89
N PRO A 67 2.68 -0.56 -15.23
CA PRO A 67 2.01 0.70 -14.97
C PRO A 67 0.67 0.79 -15.72
N GLU A 68 -0.38 1.23 -15.03
CA GLU A 68 -1.69 1.55 -15.62
C GLU A 68 -2.11 2.93 -15.11
N GLY A 69 -1.96 3.96 -15.94
CA GLY A 69 -2.19 5.35 -15.56
C GLY A 69 -1.29 5.78 -14.39
N ARG A 70 -1.90 6.05 -13.23
CA ARG A 70 -1.19 6.42 -11.97
C ARG A 70 -0.95 5.22 -11.04
N GLY A 71 -1.43 4.05 -11.40
CA GLY A 71 -1.41 2.84 -10.59
C GLY A 71 -0.66 1.69 -11.26
N LEU A 72 -0.98 0.48 -10.82
CA LEU A 72 -0.44 -0.76 -11.35
C LEU A 72 -1.55 -1.72 -11.73
N LEU A 73 -1.26 -2.53 -12.72
CA LEU A 73 -2.07 -3.64 -13.19
C LEU A 73 -1.24 -4.92 -13.15
N SER A 74 -1.84 -6.02 -12.73
CA SER A 74 -1.26 -7.35 -12.90
C SER A 74 -2.14 -8.21 -13.80
N CYS A 75 -1.50 -8.98 -14.67
CA CYS A 75 -2.16 -9.84 -15.66
C CYS A 75 -1.34 -11.11 -15.90
N VAL A 76 -2.00 -12.13 -16.47
CA VAL A 76 -1.32 -13.34 -16.92
C VAL A 76 -0.53 -13.03 -18.19
N ASP A 77 0.79 -13.19 -18.14
CA ASP A 77 1.71 -12.93 -19.27
C ASP A 77 2.11 -14.25 -19.94
N GLU A 78 1.23 -14.69 -20.84
CA GLU A 78 1.35 -15.98 -21.54
C GLU A 78 2.37 -15.91 -22.67
N ASN A 79 2.44 -14.77 -23.37
CA ASN A 79 3.34 -14.57 -24.51
C ASN A 79 4.75 -14.12 -24.09
N ARG A 80 4.97 -13.89 -22.79
CA ARG A 80 6.25 -13.53 -22.16
C ARG A 80 6.79 -12.17 -22.60
N ASN A 81 5.93 -11.27 -23.04
CA ASN A 81 6.32 -9.94 -23.49
C ASN A 81 6.44 -8.93 -22.33
N ARG A 82 6.08 -9.33 -21.09
CA ARG A 82 6.14 -8.49 -19.88
C ARG A 82 5.22 -7.28 -19.93
N ALA A 83 4.20 -7.32 -20.78
CA ALA A 83 3.14 -6.35 -20.87
C ALA A 83 1.82 -6.98 -20.38
N CYS A 84 0.75 -6.19 -20.38
CA CYS A 84 -0.61 -6.71 -20.26
C CYS A 84 -1.34 -6.38 -21.55
N ASP A 85 -1.51 -7.40 -22.40
CA ASP A 85 -2.19 -7.25 -23.68
C ASP A 85 -3.71 -7.37 -23.56
N ALA A 86 -4.44 -6.91 -24.58
CA ALA A 86 -5.90 -6.94 -24.59
C ALA A 86 -6.52 -8.35 -24.47
N ARG A 87 -5.76 -9.40 -24.79
CA ARG A 87 -6.20 -10.80 -24.69
C ARG A 87 -5.78 -11.48 -23.38
N GLU A 88 -4.98 -10.82 -22.57
CA GLU A 88 -4.43 -11.38 -21.34
C GLU A 88 -5.37 -11.12 -20.16
N ALA A 89 -5.54 -12.14 -19.32
CA ALA A 89 -6.45 -12.06 -18.20
C ALA A 89 -5.90 -11.11 -17.13
N VAL A 90 -6.59 -9.99 -16.92
CA VAL A 90 -6.32 -9.07 -15.81
C VAL A 90 -6.64 -9.74 -14.49
N LEU A 91 -5.70 -9.68 -13.55
CA LEU A 91 -5.82 -10.30 -12.23
C LEU A 91 -6.19 -9.27 -11.17
N ARG A 92 -5.46 -8.14 -11.11
CA ARG A 92 -5.68 -7.13 -10.08
C ARG A 92 -5.22 -5.75 -10.54
N ARG A 93 -5.83 -4.73 -9.95
CA ARG A 93 -5.42 -3.32 -10.05
C ARG A 93 -5.03 -2.80 -8.68
N PHE A 94 -4.10 -1.86 -8.68
CA PHE A 94 -3.73 -1.08 -7.51
C PHE A 94 -3.76 0.40 -7.90
N ASP A 95 -4.62 1.18 -7.23
CA ASP A 95 -4.72 2.62 -7.41
C ASP A 95 -4.25 3.35 -6.14
N PRO A 96 -3.07 4.00 -6.15
CA PRO A 96 -2.61 4.79 -5.02
C PRO A 96 -3.47 6.06 -4.79
N GLY A 97 -4.24 6.49 -5.80
CA GLY A 97 -5.11 7.66 -5.74
C GLY A 97 -6.23 7.53 -4.71
N GLY A 98 -6.72 6.31 -4.44
CA GLY A 98 -7.70 6.04 -3.38
C GLY A 98 -7.19 6.41 -1.97
N TYR A 99 -5.88 6.50 -1.78
CA TYR A 99 -5.23 6.93 -0.54
C TYR A 99 -4.73 8.39 -0.57
N GLY A 100 -4.93 9.07 -1.70
CA GLY A 100 -4.31 10.36 -2.02
C GLY A 100 -2.80 10.27 -2.29
N ALA A 101 -2.25 9.05 -2.39
CA ALA A 101 -0.82 8.84 -2.59
C ALA A 101 -0.45 8.85 -4.08
N ALA A 102 0.78 9.25 -4.39
CA ALA A 102 1.39 9.09 -5.70
C ALA A 102 2.34 7.89 -5.70
N LEU A 103 2.38 7.15 -6.80
CA LEU A 103 3.30 6.03 -7.01
C LEU A 103 4.44 6.44 -7.94
N ASP A 104 5.66 6.22 -7.49
CA ASP A 104 6.88 6.37 -8.28
C ASP A 104 7.49 5.00 -8.55
N LEU A 105 7.62 4.64 -9.83
CA LEU A 105 8.36 3.45 -10.27
C LEU A 105 9.84 3.82 -10.41
N ARG A 106 10.67 3.34 -9.48
CA ARG A 106 12.09 3.74 -9.39
C ARG A 106 12.99 2.86 -10.26
N SER A 107 12.78 1.55 -10.24
CA SER A 107 13.55 0.60 -11.06
C SER A 107 12.81 -0.72 -11.26
N GLY A 108 13.22 -1.51 -12.25
CA GLY A 108 12.69 -2.85 -12.51
C GLY A 108 11.43 -2.92 -13.39
N PHE A 109 10.97 -1.78 -13.90
CA PHE A 109 9.79 -1.67 -14.78
C PHE A 109 10.14 -1.40 -16.25
N SER A 110 11.42 -1.34 -16.59
CA SER A 110 11.89 -1.29 -17.98
C SER A 110 12.81 -2.48 -18.23
N PRO A 111 12.45 -3.44 -19.10
CA PRO A 111 11.26 -3.43 -19.97
C PRO A 111 9.94 -3.88 -19.29
N GLY A 112 9.97 -4.30 -18.02
CA GLY A 112 8.76 -4.70 -17.28
C GLY A 112 9.07 -5.68 -16.15
N LEU A 113 8.22 -5.70 -15.11
CA LEU A 113 8.32 -6.62 -13.98
C LEU A 113 7.41 -7.82 -14.23
N ARG A 114 7.96 -9.03 -14.13
CA ARG A 114 7.23 -10.29 -14.34
C ARG A 114 7.68 -11.36 -13.36
N PHE A 115 6.73 -11.98 -12.68
CA PHE A 115 6.95 -13.19 -11.88
C PHE A 115 6.80 -14.43 -12.75
N ASN A 116 7.66 -15.43 -12.55
CA ASN A 116 7.53 -16.75 -13.18
C ASN A 116 6.79 -17.74 -12.28
N ALA A 117 6.61 -18.98 -12.77
CA ALA A 117 5.95 -20.07 -12.05
C ALA A 117 6.60 -20.47 -10.71
N LEU A 118 7.88 -20.11 -10.49
CA LEU A 118 8.59 -20.31 -9.21
C LEU A 118 8.45 -19.11 -8.26
N GLY A 119 7.66 -18.10 -8.65
CA GLY A 119 7.50 -16.85 -7.93
C GLY A 119 8.76 -15.98 -7.91
N ARG A 120 9.70 -16.20 -8.84
CA ARG A 120 10.87 -15.34 -9.01
C ARG A 120 10.57 -14.24 -10.03
N PRO A 121 10.91 -12.98 -9.75
CA PRO A 121 10.83 -11.93 -10.73
C PRO A 121 11.95 -12.07 -11.76
N ASN A 122 11.75 -11.51 -12.94
CA ASN A 122 12.78 -11.39 -13.97
C ASN A 122 13.88 -10.37 -13.60
N THR A 123 13.57 -9.40 -12.75
CA THR A 123 14.49 -8.34 -12.29
C THR A 123 14.13 -7.87 -10.87
N GLY A 124 15.07 -7.23 -10.19
CA GLY A 124 14.78 -6.51 -8.95
C GLY A 124 13.98 -5.25 -9.26
N ALA A 125 12.98 -4.93 -8.44
CA ALA A 125 12.15 -3.74 -8.64
C ALA A 125 12.04 -2.90 -7.38
N ARG A 126 11.96 -1.58 -7.59
CA ARG A 126 11.80 -0.59 -6.52
C ARG A 126 10.63 0.34 -6.84
N LEU A 127 9.77 0.52 -5.86
CA LEU A 127 8.60 1.38 -5.94
C LEU A 127 8.56 2.28 -4.72
N ALA A 128 8.14 3.52 -4.89
CA ALA A 128 7.94 4.44 -3.78
C ALA A 128 6.53 5.02 -3.82
N LEU A 129 5.87 5.06 -2.67
CA LEU A 129 4.63 5.80 -2.48
C LEU A 129 4.93 7.12 -1.80
N ARG A 130 4.36 8.21 -2.29
CA ARG A 130 4.53 9.56 -1.76
C ARG A 130 3.19 10.15 -1.38
N LEU A 131 3.12 10.73 -0.19
CA LEU A 131 1.93 11.43 0.29
C LEU A 131 2.34 12.63 1.13
N GLY A 132 2.01 13.84 0.65
CA GLY A 132 2.52 15.08 1.20
C GLY A 132 4.05 15.13 1.14
N GLY A 133 4.72 15.15 2.30
CA GLY A 133 6.18 15.10 2.42
C GLY A 133 6.75 13.72 2.82
N ARG A 134 5.92 12.69 2.94
CA ARG A 134 6.33 11.35 3.39
C ARG A 134 6.50 10.40 2.21
N THR A 135 7.50 9.52 2.31
CA THR A 135 7.78 8.49 1.31
C THR A 135 7.86 7.12 1.98
N LEU A 136 7.26 6.10 1.36
CA LEU A 136 7.37 4.69 1.75
C LEU A 136 7.89 3.90 0.54
N THR A 137 9.01 3.20 0.70
CA THR A 137 9.67 2.48 -0.40
C THR A 137 9.52 0.97 -0.23
N LEU A 138 9.08 0.30 -1.29
CA LEU A 138 9.06 -1.17 -1.38
C LEU A 138 10.09 -1.66 -2.39
N CYS A 139 10.71 -2.78 -2.06
CA CYS A 139 11.64 -3.51 -2.90
C CYS A 139 11.15 -4.94 -3.14
N VAL A 140 11.24 -5.36 -4.40
CA VAL A 140 11.09 -6.75 -4.84
C VAL A 140 12.49 -7.29 -5.11
N ALA A 141 12.95 -8.20 -4.25
CA ALA A 141 14.24 -8.86 -4.43
C ALA A 141 14.16 -9.95 -5.51
N MET A 142 15.30 -10.35 -6.07
CA MET A 142 15.39 -11.42 -7.09
C MET A 142 14.86 -12.79 -6.60
N GLY A 143 14.74 -13.00 -5.29
CA GLY A 143 14.07 -14.17 -4.70
C GLY A 143 12.54 -14.07 -4.66
N GLY A 144 11.93 -12.99 -5.16
CA GLY A 144 10.50 -12.72 -5.12
C GLY A 144 9.98 -12.19 -3.77
N ARG A 145 10.88 -11.86 -2.83
CA ARG A 145 10.50 -11.27 -1.55
C ARG A 145 10.18 -9.78 -1.73
N VAL A 146 9.02 -9.37 -1.21
CA VAL A 146 8.58 -7.97 -1.18
C VAL A 146 8.77 -7.42 0.23
N ARG A 147 9.59 -6.38 0.38
CA ARG A 147 9.88 -5.75 1.67
C ARG A 147 9.82 -4.23 1.59
N GLU A 148 9.47 -3.61 2.70
CA GLU A 148 9.70 -2.19 2.90
C GLU A 148 11.18 -1.97 3.20
N VAL A 149 11.75 -0.89 2.65
CA VAL A 149 13.14 -0.50 2.87
C VAL A 149 13.21 0.97 3.25
N SER A 150 14.20 1.30 4.09
CA SER A 150 14.59 2.68 4.37
C SER A 150 15.74 3.06 3.45
N GLY A 151 15.61 4.17 2.71
CA GLY A 151 16.64 4.66 1.77
C GLY A 151 16.62 4.00 0.38
N ASP A 152 17.75 4.10 -0.32
CA ASP A 152 17.84 3.83 -1.77
C ASP A 152 18.29 2.41 -2.14
N GLY A 153 18.52 1.52 -1.17
CA GLY A 153 18.97 0.14 -1.42
C GLY A 153 17.81 -0.84 -1.59
N CYS A 154 17.83 -1.67 -2.64
CA CYS A 154 17.10 -2.95 -2.65
C CYS A 154 18.12 -4.07 -2.45
N PRO A 155 18.21 -4.68 -1.26
CA PRO A 155 19.12 -5.80 -1.04
C PRO A 155 18.61 -7.10 -1.67
#